data_AF-A0A1V3H770-F1
#
_entry.id   AF-A0A1V3H770-F1
#
_cell.length_a   1.000
_cell.length_b   1.000
_cell.length_c   1.000
_cell.angle_alpha   90.00
_cell.angle_beta   90.00
_cell.angle_gamma   90.00
#
_symmetry.space_group_name_H-M   'P 1'
#
loop_
_entity.id
_entity.type
_entity.pdbx_description
1 polymer ?
#
loop_
_entity_poly.entity_id
_entity_poly.type
_entity_poly.pdbx_seq_one_letter_code
_entity_poly.pdbx_strand_id
1 'polypeptide(L)'
;MMKKRALFGLLATMLGAGGAQAAWFNGNDALTSAHQRLLNGQTAASVEAMIEAWQQPNLSAAKQDHLAQLLALAITEDCGRSLSQKTLPDWLSNISVRRETVQTTSRVYYRLQVSGESQTGVDALTLKKWPDQTVMRGEFSPAQQHGWRLIKDGLSDPISQGLYQLTVESVSGHTWSSWLLLTQPQPRQTLSWKDTRSWHITPFDDFNSTCQRPFLSLNLYPHNQPDGAPIWSAEKHKRLPTQLPMLDVPNGQYWFSVALIERRWQGALSIEEVQRIGRAIDLPDLDPDALNRIAPSRSDKQSDE
;
A
#
# COMPACT_ATOMS: atom_id res chain seq x y z
N MET A 1 -35.15 -61.42 -42.34
CA MET A 1 -33.97 -60.93 -41.59
C MET A 1 -34.22 -59.52 -41.10
N MET A 2 -34.22 -59.32 -39.78
CA MET A 2 -34.36 -58.03 -39.09
C MET A 2 -33.16 -57.11 -39.35
N LYS A 3 -33.39 -55.79 -39.42
CA LYS A 3 -32.45 -54.71 -39.02
C LYS A 3 -33.23 -53.39 -39.01
N LYS A 4 -33.83 -53.04 -37.86
CA LYS A 4 -33.37 -52.06 -36.85
C LYS A 4 -33.59 -50.60 -37.29
N ARG A 5 -34.55 -49.98 -36.60
CA ARG A 5 -34.79 -48.54 -36.49
C ARG A 5 -33.51 -47.80 -36.06
N ALA A 6 -33.30 -46.60 -36.58
CA ALA A 6 -32.55 -45.55 -35.91
C ALA A 6 -33.34 -44.24 -36.03
N LEU A 7 -34.09 -43.91 -34.98
CA LEU A 7 -34.54 -42.55 -34.71
C LEU A 7 -33.28 -41.74 -34.39
N PHE A 8 -32.89 -40.80 -35.25
CA PHE A 8 -31.96 -39.74 -34.88
C PHE A 8 -32.78 -38.63 -34.22
N GLY A 9 -32.79 -38.63 -32.89
CA GLY A 9 -33.30 -37.52 -32.10
C GLY A 9 -32.34 -36.34 -32.18
N LEU A 10 -32.83 -35.19 -32.67
CA LEU A 10 -32.20 -33.90 -32.44
C LEU A 10 -32.27 -33.60 -30.94
N LEU A 11 -31.16 -33.78 -30.24
CA LEU A 11 -30.96 -33.20 -28.92
C LEU A 11 -30.47 -31.77 -29.13
N ALA A 12 -31.41 -30.82 -29.24
CA ALA A 12 -31.10 -29.41 -29.11
C ALA A 12 -30.75 -29.15 -27.64
N THR A 13 -29.46 -29.25 -27.31
CA THR A 13 -28.92 -28.72 -26.07
C THR A 13 -29.07 -27.20 -26.10
N MET A 14 -30.16 -26.72 -25.52
CA MET A 14 -30.26 -25.33 -25.09
C MET A 14 -29.14 -25.07 -24.09
N LEU A 15 -28.03 -24.51 -24.55
CA LEU A 15 -27.14 -23.73 -23.72
C LEU A 15 -27.90 -22.47 -23.30
N GLY A 16 -28.77 -22.62 -22.31
CA GLY A 16 -29.21 -21.50 -21.49
C GLY A 16 -27.97 -21.00 -20.77
N ALA A 17 -27.29 -20.01 -21.36
CA ALA A 17 -26.40 -19.14 -20.62
C ALA A 17 -27.27 -18.44 -19.57
N GLY A 18 -27.41 -19.07 -18.41
CA GLY A 18 -27.86 -18.42 -17.19
C GLY A 18 -26.80 -17.39 -16.81
N GLY A 19 -26.79 -16.27 -17.51
CA GLY A 19 -26.21 -15.06 -16.97
C GLY A 19 -26.96 -14.80 -15.69
N ALA A 20 -26.29 -14.94 -14.55
CA ALA A 20 -26.78 -14.39 -13.31
C ALA A 20 -27.00 -12.90 -13.58
N GLN A 21 -28.23 -12.51 -13.87
CA GLN A 21 -28.61 -11.11 -13.96
C GLN A 21 -28.38 -10.56 -12.56
N ALA A 22 -27.28 -9.84 -12.38
CA ALA A 22 -26.95 -9.22 -11.13
C ALA A 22 -28.12 -8.30 -10.73
N ALA A 23 -28.89 -8.71 -9.73
CA ALA A 23 -30.09 -8.00 -9.27
C ALA A 23 -29.80 -6.56 -8.79
N TRP A 24 -28.52 -6.18 -8.74
CA TRP A 24 -28.03 -4.85 -8.36
C TRP A 24 -28.26 -3.76 -9.41
N PHE A 25 -28.65 -4.10 -10.65
CA PHE A 25 -29.05 -3.10 -11.66
C PHE A 25 -30.56 -2.80 -11.65
N ASN A 26 -31.33 -3.45 -10.79
CA ASN A 26 -32.80 -3.37 -10.82
C ASN A 26 -33.36 -2.28 -9.87
N GLY A 27 -32.51 -1.46 -9.26
CA GLY A 27 -32.89 -0.47 -8.25
C GLY A 27 -32.52 0.97 -8.62
N ASN A 28 -33.07 1.93 -7.86
CA ASN A 28 -32.67 3.34 -7.89
C ASN A 28 -31.85 3.72 -6.65
N ASP A 29 -31.08 2.77 -6.09
CA ASP A 29 -30.29 3.00 -4.89
C ASP A 29 -28.90 3.57 -5.19
N ALA A 30 -28.23 4.08 -4.15
CA ALA A 30 -26.90 4.69 -4.26
C ALA A 30 -25.87 3.74 -4.88
N LEU A 31 -25.97 2.44 -4.62
CA LEU A 31 -25.10 1.42 -5.23
C LEU A 31 -25.32 1.33 -6.74
N THR A 32 -26.58 1.30 -7.19
CA THR A 32 -26.90 1.28 -8.62
C THR A 32 -26.42 2.56 -9.30
N SER A 33 -26.62 3.72 -8.66
CA SER A 33 -26.12 5.01 -9.15
C SER A 33 -24.60 5.03 -9.29
N ALA A 34 -23.87 4.47 -8.32
CA ALA A 34 -22.41 4.35 -8.38
C ALA A 34 -21.96 3.59 -9.64
N HIS A 35 -22.60 2.47 -9.97
CA HIS A 35 -22.28 1.72 -11.19
C HIS A 35 -22.55 2.52 -12.45
N GLN A 36 -23.75 3.10 -12.56
CA GLN A 36 -24.13 3.87 -13.75
C GLN A 36 -23.17 5.03 -14.00
N ARG A 37 -22.81 5.76 -12.94
CA ARG A 37 -21.86 6.88 -13.03
C ARG A 37 -20.47 6.41 -13.47
N LEU A 38 -19.98 5.29 -12.94
CA LEU A 38 -18.68 4.74 -13.35
C LEU A 38 -18.69 4.34 -14.82
N LEU A 39 -19.72 3.62 -15.27
CA LEU A 39 -19.87 3.21 -16.68
C LEU A 39 -19.96 4.40 -17.64
N ASN A 40 -20.46 5.55 -17.17
CA ASN A 40 -20.53 6.78 -17.94
C ASN A 40 -19.25 7.65 -17.84
N GLY A 41 -18.17 7.13 -17.24
CA GLY A 41 -16.91 7.87 -17.05
C GLY A 41 -17.00 9.00 -16.02
N GLN A 42 -18.00 8.98 -15.13
CA GLN A 42 -18.20 9.96 -14.06
C GLN A 42 -17.63 9.43 -12.73
N THR A 43 -16.32 9.17 -12.71
CA THR A 43 -15.60 8.48 -11.63
C THR A 43 -15.77 9.15 -10.26
N ALA A 44 -15.60 10.47 -10.17
CA ALA A 44 -15.80 11.23 -8.92
C ALA A 44 -17.23 11.07 -8.38
N ALA A 45 -18.23 11.25 -9.26
CA ALA A 45 -19.63 11.16 -8.91
C ALA A 45 -20.03 9.72 -8.54
N SER A 46 -19.37 8.72 -9.13
CA SER A 46 -19.53 7.31 -8.74
C SER A 46 -19.07 7.09 -7.30
N VAL A 47 -17.89 7.59 -6.93
CA VAL A 47 -17.35 7.47 -5.57
C VAL A 47 -18.22 8.19 -4.54
N GLU A 48 -18.78 9.36 -4.86
CA GLU A 48 -19.75 10.03 -3.98
C GLU A 48 -20.97 9.15 -3.71
N ALA A 49 -21.51 8.49 -4.74
CA ALA A 49 -22.60 7.53 -4.58
C ALA A 49 -22.16 6.27 -3.81
N MET A 50 -20.90 5.84 -3.93
CA MET A 50 -20.36 4.76 -3.09
C MET A 50 -20.27 5.17 -1.62
N ILE A 51 -19.88 6.41 -1.31
CA ILE A 51 -19.85 6.93 0.07
C ILE A 51 -21.27 6.92 0.65
N GLU A 52 -22.26 7.40 -0.10
CA GLU A 52 -23.67 7.35 0.31
C GLU A 52 -24.14 5.92 0.56
N ALA A 53 -23.80 4.98 -0.34
CA ALA A 53 -24.10 3.56 -0.16
C ALA A 53 -23.44 2.97 1.11
N TRP A 54 -22.20 3.38 1.42
CA TRP A 54 -21.49 2.99 2.64
C TRP A 54 -22.18 3.48 3.93
N GLN A 55 -22.91 4.59 3.85
CA GLN A 55 -23.58 5.21 4.98
C GLN A 55 -24.99 4.65 5.25
N GLN A 56 -25.49 3.74 4.42
CA GLN A 56 -26.83 3.16 4.58
C GLN A 56 -26.95 2.37 5.90
N PRO A 57 -28.03 2.57 6.67
CA PRO A 57 -28.30 1.75 7.85
C PRO A 57 -28.57 0.30 7.39
N ASN A 58 -27.84 -0.66 7.95
CA ASN A 58 -27.92 -2.10 7.62
C ASN A 58 -27.25 -2.53 6.30
N LEU A 59 -26.15 -1.87 5.90
CA LEU A 59 -25.33 -2.33 4.78
C LEU A 59 -24.73 -3.73 5.06
N SER A 60 -25.15 -4.73 4.27
CA SER A 60 -24.68 -6.11 4.41
C SER A 60 -23.22 -6.28 3.99
N ALA A 61 -22.54 -7.31 4.52
CA ALA A 61 -21.15 -7.64 4.16
C ALA A 61 -20.97 -7.83 2.65
N ALA A 62 -21.90 -8.53 1.99
CA ALA A 62 -21.86 -8.72 0.53
C ALA A 62 -21.92 -7.39 -0.25
N LYS A 63 -22.71 -6.42 0.22
CA LYS A 63 -22.74 -5.08 -0.40
C LYS A 63 -21.47 -4.29 -0.12
N GLN A 64 -20.87 -4.44 1.06
CA GLN A 64 -19.57 -3.81 1.40
C GLN A 64 -18.46 -4.33 0.49
N ASP A 65 -18.38 -5.65 0.30
CA ASP A 65 -17.39 -6.27 -0.58
C ASP A 65 -17.60 -5.84 -2.03
N HIS A 66 -18.85 -5.73 -2.47
CA HIS A 66 -19.17 -5.24 -3.80
C HIS A 66 -18.77 -3.78 -4.02
N LEU A 67 -19.03 -2.91 -3.03
CA LEU A 67 -18.55 -1.53 -3.06
C LEU A 67 -17.02 -1.44 -3.10
N ALA A 68 -16.32 -2.31 -2.36
CA ALA A 68 -14.86 -2.39 -2.39
C ALA A 68 -14.34 -2.83 -3.77
N GLN A 69 -15.01 -3.77 -4.43
CA GLN A 69 -14.68 -4.20 -5.80
C GLN A 69 -14.94 -3.09 -6.82
N LEU A 70 -16.08 -2.39 -6.71
CA LEU A 70 -16.40 -1.27 -7.58
C LEU A 70 -15.38 -0.13 -7.43
N LEU A 71 -14.96 0.17 -6.19
CA LEU A 71 -13.90 1.12 -5.93
C LEU A 71 -12.55 0.66 -6.51
N ALA A 72 -12.21 -0.63 -6.38
CA ALA A 72 -10.99 -1.17 -6.97
C ALA A 72 -10.97 -0.97 -8.50
N LEU A 73 -12.11 -1.15 -9.17
CA LEU A 73 -12.26 -0.85 -10.58
C LEU A 73 -12.13 0.66 -10.88
N ALA A 74 -12.77 1.53 -10.10
CA ALA A 74 -12.65 2.97 -10.29
C ALA A 74 -11.20 3.47 -10.10
N ILE A 75 -10.43 2.86 -9.20
CA ILE A 75 -9.01 3.16 -9.03
C ILE A 75 -8.21 2.86 -10.30
N THR A 76 -8.55 1.83 -11.10
CA THR A 76 -7.73 1.46 -12.26
C THR A 76 -7.87 2.41 -13.45
N GLU A 77 -8.86 3.30 -13.48
CA GLU A 77 -9.01 4.28 -14.57
C GLU A 77 -7.84 5.26 -14.61
N ASP A 78 -7.50 5.87 -13.47
CA ASP A 78 -6.45 6.89 -13.36
C ASP A 78 -5.68 6.86 -12.03
N CYS A 79 -5.65 5.70 -11.39
CA CYS A 79 -4.97 5.45 -10.11
C CYS A 79 -5.57 6.21 -8.95
N GLY A 80 -6.85 6.54 -9.13
CA GLY A 80 -7.68 7.17 -8.15
C GLY A 80 -7.56 8.69 -8.09
N ARG A 81 -6.90 9.32 -9.05
CA ARG A 81 -6.72 10.78 -9.10
C ARG A 81 -8.05 11.50 -9.26
N SER A 82 -8.99 10.93 -10.01
CA SER A 82 -10.33 11.49 -10.24
C SER A 82 -11.39 11.01 -9.25
N LEU A 83 -11.04 10.18 -8.26
CA LEU A 83 -12.02 9.66 -7.27
C LEU A 83 -12.62 10.75 -6.37
N SER A 84 -11.98 11.91 -6.29
CA SER A 84 -12.52 13.06 -5.58
C SER A 84 -12.09 14.34 -6.26
N GLN A 85 -13.02 15.28 -6.39
CA GLN A 85 -12.76 16.64 -6.86
C GLN A 85 -12.43 17.60 -5.70
N LYS A 86 -12.47 17.13 -4.44
CA LYS A 86 -12.11 17.95 -3.29
C LYS A 86 -10.62 18.26 -3.31
N THR A 87 -10.31 19.55 -3.37
CA THR A 87 -8.94 20.05 -3.21
C THR A 87 -8.59 20.17 -1.74
N LEU A 88 -7.28 20.19 -1.45
CA LEU A 88 -6.80 20.62 -0.15
C LEU A 88 -7.02 22.13 -0.02
N PRO A 89 -7.31 22.62 1.20
CA PRO A 89 -7.35 24.06 1.47
C PRO A 89 -5.93 24.62 1.38
N ASP A 90 -5.79 25.92 1.12
CA ASP A 90 -4.50 26.57 0.82
C ASP A 90 -3.43 26.39 1.91
N TRP A 91 -3.84 26.15 3.15
CA TRP A 91 -2.94 25.91 4.29
C TRP A 91 -2.40 24.48 4.35
N LEU A 92 -3.01 23.50 3.69
CA LEU A 92 -2.54 22.11 3.58
C LEU A 92 -1.92 21.84 2.22
N SER A 93 -0.63 21.49 2.21
CA SER A 93 0.12 21.26 0.97
C SER A 93 0.00 19.83 0.47
N ASN A 94 0.01 18.85 1.37
CA ASN A 94 -0.19 17.45 1.04
C ASN A 94 -0.67 16.66 2.27
N ILE A 95 -1.26 15.51 2.00
CA ILE A 95 -1.64 14.50 2.99
C ILE A 95 -1.44 13.12 2.39
N SER A 96 -0.80 12.24 3.15
CA SER A 96 -0.60 10.84 2.83
C SER A 96 -1.11 9.94 3.94
N VAL A 97 -1.84 8.89 3.55
CA VAL A 97 -2.22 7.78 4.44
C VAL A 97 -1.42 6.56 4.02
N ARG A 98 -0.60 6.04 4.93
CA ARG A 98 0.29 4.91 4.68
C ARG A 98 -0.10 3.74 5.56
N ARG A 99 -0.48 2.62 4.94
CA ARG A 99 -0.72 1.33 5.57
C ARG A 99 0.48 0.44 5.30
N GLU A 100 1.03 -0.14 6.36
CA GLU A 100 2.27 -0.89 6.25
C GLU A 100 2.15 -2.24 6.96
N THR A 101 2.56 -3.30 6.26
CA THR A 101 2.85 -4.62 6.82
C THR A 101 4.35 -4.68 7.07
N VAL A 102 4.75 -4.82 8.33
CA VAL A 102 6.15 -4.93 8.73
C VAL A 102 6.46 -6.36 9.15
N GLN A 103 7.42 -6.98 8.46
CA GLN A 103 7.97 -8.28 8.78
C GLN A 103 9.39 -8.13 9.29
N THR A 104 9.61 -8.48 10.55
CA THR A 104 10.94 -8.63 11.14
C THR A 104 11.35 -10.10 11.16
N THR A 105 12.55 -10.39 11.69
CA THR A 105 12.97 -11.76 11.97
C THR A 105 12.12 -12.46 13.03
N SER A 106 11.46 -11.70 13.91
CA SER A 106 10.76 -12.24 15.08
C SER A 106 9.23 -12.17 14.98
N ARG A 107 8.67 -11.28 14.17
CA ARG A 107 7.21 -11.11 14.06
C ARG A 107 6.78 -10.39 12.78
N VAL A 108 5.51 -10.52 12.46
CA VAL A 108 4.79 -9.66 11.51
C VAL A 108 3.81 -8.79 12.31
N TYR A 109 3.74 -7.51 11.99
CA TYR A 109 2.80 -6.56 12.57
C TYR A 109 2.42 -5.48 11.56
N TYR A 110 1.41 -4.68 11.88
CA TYR A 110 0.93 -3.62 10.99
C TYR A 110 1.13 -2.24 11.60
N ARG A 111 1.33 -1.26 10.72
CA ARG A 111 1.53 0.14 11.06
C ARG A 111 0.63 1.00 10.18
N LEU A 112 -0.02 1.98 10.81
CA LEU A 112 -0.76 3.02 10.13
C LEU A 112 -0.07 4.36 10.39
N GLN A 113 0.16 5.11 9.33
CA GLN A 113 0.69 6.46 9.41
C GLN A 113 -0.21 7.41 8.62
N VAL A 114 -0.46 8.60 9.18
CA VAL A 114 -0.99 9.73 8.44
C VAL A 114 -0.01 10.89 8.59
N SER A 115 0.42 11.47 7.48
CA SER A 115 1.43 12.52 7.46
C SER A 115 1.12 13.55 6.39
N GLY A 116 1.66 14.75 6.53
CA GLY A 116 1.51 15.78 5.54
C GLY A 116 2.30 17.03 5.86
N GLU A 117 2.08 18.05 5.05
CA GLU A 117 2.73 19.35 5.18
C GLU A 117 1.71 20.48 5.23
N SER A 118 2.01 21.49 6.05
CA SER A 118 1.13 22.64 6.28
C SER A 118 1.93 23.94 6.35
N GLN A 119 1.42 24.97 5.69
CA GLN A 119 2.00 26.31 5.73
C GLN A 119 1.76 26.99 7.08
N THR A 120 0.55 26.85 7.62
CA THR A 120 0.16 27.47 8.90
C THR A 120 0.49 26.61 10.10
N GLY A 121 0.66 25.30 9.91
CA GLY A 121 0.79 24.31 10.98
C GLY A 121 -0.52 23.56 11.25
N VAL A 122 -0.41 22.28 11.60
CA VAL A 122 -1.50 21.42 12.07
C VAL A 122 -1.41 21.29 13.59
N ASP A 123 -2.52 21.50 14.27
CA ASP A 123 -2.66 21.31 15.71
C ASP A 123 -3.05 19.87 16.04
N ALA A 124 -4.10 19.35 15.39
CA ALA A 124 -4.62 18.02 15.65
C ALA A 124 -5.07 17.29 14.38
N LEU A 125 -5.06 15.96 14.46
CA LEU A 125 -5.56 15.06 13.43
C LEU A 125 -6.40 13.96 14.06
N THR A 126 -7.52 13.63 13.41
CA THR A 126 -8.37 12.49 13.76
C THR A 126 -8.70 11.69 12.50
N LEU A 127 -8.53 10.37 12.57
CA LEU A 127 -9.05 9.43 11.58
C LEU A 127 -10.05 8.50 12.25
N LYS A 128 -11.29 8.51 11.74
CA LYS A 128 -12.38 7.64 12.19
C LYS A 128 -12.76 6.66 11.08
N LYS A 129 -13.07 5.42 11.44
CA LYS A 129 -13.79 4.48 10.59
C LYS A 129 -15.29 4.68 10.82
N TRP A 130 -16.05 4.82 9.75
CA TRP A 130 -17.50 4.95 9.80
C TRP A 130 -18.12 3.70 10.44
N PRO A 131 -19.14 3.83 11.31
CA PRO A 131 -19.82 5.08 11.68
C PRO A 131 -19.11 5.95 12.72
N ASP A 132 -18.48 5.40 13.75
CA ASP A 132 -17.88 6.23 14.82
C ASP A 132 -16.70 5.56 15.56
N GLN A 133 -15.94 4.71 14.86
CA GLN A 133 -14.78 4.06 15.47
C GLN A 133 -13.53 4.93 15.27
N THR A 134 -13.00 5.51 16.34
CA THR A 134 -11.72 6.26 16.25
C THR A 134 -10.56 5.28 16.00
N VAL A 135 -9.87 5.46 14.87
CA VAL A 135 -8.73 4.63 14.47
C VAL A 135 -7.46 5.21 15.06
N MET A 136 -7.27 6.52 14.93
CA MET A 136 -6.16 7.27 15.51
C MET A 136 -6.55 8.74 15.70
N ARG A 137 -5.99 9.34 16.74
CA ARG A 137 -6.08 10.76 17.06
C ARG A 137 -4.76 11.19 17.66
N GLY A 138 -4.32 12.41 17.37
CA GLY A 138 -3.13 12.99 17.96
C GLY A 138 -3.07 14.49 17.76
N GLU A 139 -2.29 15.12 18.63
CA GLU A 139 -1.94 16.54 18.61
C GLU A 139 -0.45 16.66 18.28
N PHE A 140 -0.05 17.78 17.68
CA PHE A 140 1.33 18.01 17.23
C PHE A 140 2.01 19.12 18.02
N SER A 141 3.21 18.83 18.51
CA SER A 141 4.07 19.84 19.12
C SER A 141 4.51 20.89 18.10
N PRO A 142 4.86 22.13 18.50
CA PRO A 142 5.26 23.21 17.58
C PRO A 142 6.33 22.81 16.55
N ALA A 143 7.27 21.94 16.93
CA ALA A 143 8.33 21.45 16.04
C ALA A 143 7.81 20.52 14.91
N GLN A 144 6.60 19.97 15.03
CA GLN A 144 6.02 19.00 14.12
C GLN A 144 4.86 19.56 13.30
N GLN A 145 4.35 20.76 13.60
CA GLN A 145 3.09 21.26 13.02
C GLN A 145 3.17 21.50 11.50
N HIS A 146 4.34 21.88 10.97
CA HIS A 146 4.54 22.13 9.54
C HIS A 146 4.82 20.87 8.72
N GLY A 147 5.50 19.89 9.32
CA GLY A 147 5.80 18.58 8.74
C GLY A 147 5.36 17.50 9.72
N TRP A 148 4.07 17.20 9.70
CA TRP A 148 3.41 16.43 10.74
C TRP A 148 3.30 14.97 10.32
N ARG A 149 3.38 14.09 11.31
CA ARG A 149 3.32 12.64 11.12
C ARG A 149 2.79 11.99 12.39
N LEU A 150 1.62 11.37 12.28
CA LEU A 150 1.03 10.56 13.34
C LEU A 150 1.15 9.09 12.95
N ILE A 151 1.68 8.27 13.86
CA ILE A 151 1.92 6.84 13.63
C ILE A 151 1.21 6.04 14.71
N LYS A 152 0.46 5.02 14.30
CA LYS A 152 -0.07 3.96 15.16
C LYS A 152 0.62 2.66 14.77
N ASP A 153 1.42 2.13 15.68
CA ASP A 153 2.33 1.02 15.40
C ASP A 153 1.96 -0.26 16.17
N GLY A 154 2.52 -1.40 15.74
CA GLY A 154 2.38 -2.68 16.43
C GLY A 154 0.94 -3.24 16.42
N LEU A 155 0.15 -2.90 15.40
CA LEU A 155 -1.21 -3.41 15.25
C LEU A 155 -1.18 -4.92 14.96
N SER A 156 -2.14 -5.65 15.54
CA SER A 156 -2.32 -7.09 15.31
C SER A 156 -2.87 -7.39 13.92
N ASP A 157 -3.67 -6.47 13.37
CA ASP A 157 -4.40 -6.64 12.13
C ASP A 157 -4.20 -5.43 11.20
N PRO A 158 -4.24 -5.62 9.88
CA PRO A 158 -4.17 -4.52 8.94
C PRO A 158 -5.41 -3.64 9.07
N ILE A 159 -5.27 -2.35 8.72
CA ILE A 159 -6.43 -1.46 8.62
C ILE A 159 -7.35 -1.97 7.53
N SER A 160 -8.52 -2.45 7.95
CA SER A 160 -9.50 -3.11 7.07
C SER A 160 -9.99 -2.18 5.98
N GLN A 161 -10.58 -2.75 4.94
CA GLN A 161 -11.37 -1.95 4.00
C GLN A 161 -12.50 -1.18 4.69
N GLY A 162 -12.92 -0.09 4.06
CA GLY A 162 -14.15 0.62 4.36
C GLY A 162 -14.09 2.13 4.23
N LEU A 163 -15.16 2.77 4.73
CA LEU A 163 -15.30 4.22 4.76
C LEU A 163 -14.66 4.80 6.02
N TYR A 164 -13.79 5.77 5.83
CA TYR A 164 -13.08 6.50 6.88
C TYR A 164 -13.28 8.01 6.70
N GLN A 165 -13.30 8.74 7.79
CA GLN A 165 -13.27 10.19 7.81
C GLN A 165 -11.94 10.66 8.37
N LEU A 166 -11.21 11.46 7.59
CA LEU A 166 -10.03 12.16 8.02
C LEU A 166 -10.41 13.62 8.34
N THR A 167 -10.06 14.08 9.53
CA THR A 167 -10.24 15.46 9.98
C THR A 167 -8.90 16.01 10.45
N VAL A 168 -8.56 17.20 9.97
CA VAL A 168 -7.32 17.93 10.30
C VAL A 168 -7.68 19.32 10.79
N GLU A 169 -7.10 19.71 11.90
CA GLU A 169 -7.31 21.01 12.55
C GLU A 169 -6.01 21.81 12.51
N SER A 170 -6.07 23.03 11.98
CA SER A 170 -4.93 23.95 11.94
C SER A 170 -4.75 24.64 13.29
N VAL A 171 -3.54 25.12 13.56
CA VAL A 171 -3.25 25.98 14.73
C VAL A 171 -4.02 27.30 14.72
N SER A 172 -4.50 27.71 13.54
CA SER A 172 -5.34 28.90 13.34
C SER A 172 -6.84 28.65 13.54
N GLY A 173 -7.23 27.44 13.95
CA GLY A 173 -8.63 27.06 14.23
C GLY A 173 -9.45 26.65 13.00
N HIS A 174 -8.87 26.63 11.80
CA HIS A 174 -9.52 26.08 10.61
C HIS A 174 -9.56 24.55 10.66
N THR A 175 -10.68 23.95 10.27
CA THR A 175 -10.86 22.50 10.17
C THR A 175 -11.10 22.09 8.73
N TRP A 176 -10.42 21.03 8.29
CA TRP A 176 -10.67 20.37 7.01
C TRP A 176 -11.05 18.91 7.24
N SER A 177 -12.00 18.40 6.45
CA SER A 177 -12.36 16.98 6.50
C SER A 177 -12.61 16.39 5.12
N SER A 178 -12.23 15.13 4.96
CA SER A 178 -12.50 14.35 3.76
C SER A 178 -12.85 12.90 4.11
N TRP A 179 -13.77 12.35 3.32
CA TRP A 179 -13.99 10.91 3.28
C TRP A 179 -12.82 10.24 2.56
N LEU A 180 -12.48 9.04 3.02
CA LEU A 180 -11.42 8.18 2.54
C LEU A 180 -12.00 6.78 2.40
N LEU A 181 -12.01 6.22 1.19
CA LEU A 181 -12.35 4.83 1.00
C LEU A 181 -11.06 4.00 0.88
N LEU A 182 -10.94 3.03 1.78
CA LEU A 182 -9.85 2.08 1.78
C LEU A 182 -10.36 0.76 1.23
N THR A 183 -9.66 0.21 0.23
CA THR A 183 -9.85 -1.17 -0.22
C THR A 183 -9.10 -2.13 0.70
N GLN A 184 -9.40 -3.43 0.60
CA GLN A 184 -8.57 -4.43 1.27
C GLN A 184 -7.14 -4.35 0.69
N PRO A 185 -6.10 -4.36 1.53
CA PRO A 185 -4.72 -4.44 1.04
C PRO A 185 -4.56 -5.73 0.23
N GLN A 186 -4.38 -5.60 -1.08
CA GLN A 186 -4.09 -6.71 -1.99
C GLN A 186 -2.82 -6.33 -2.77
N PRO A 187 -1.63 -6.72 -2.27
CA PRO A 187 -0.39 -6.35 -2.93
C PRO A 187 -0.29 -7.01 -4.29
N ARG A 188 0.07 -6.24 -5.32
CA ARG A 188 0.26 -6.73 -6.70
C ARG A 188 1.60 -7.46 -6.85
N GLN A 189 2.55 -7.16 -5.97
CA GLN A 189 3.81 -7.86 -5.85
C GLN A 189 4.09 -8.12 -4.37
N THR A 190 4.69 -9.25 -4.03
CA THR A 190 5.08 -9.55 -2.65
C THR A 190 6.59 -9.43 -2.48
N LEU A 191 6.99 -8.99 -1.30
CA LEU A 191 8.38 -8.82 -0.90
C LEU A 191 8.73 -9.83 0.20
N SER A 192 9.81 -10.59 0.02
CA SER A 192 10.28 -11.56 1.02
C SER A 192 11.81 -11.68 1.04
N TRP A 193 12.37 -12.09 2.18
CA TRP A 193 13.80 -12.40 2.25
C TRP A 193 14.11 -13.66 1.44
N LYS A 194 15.20 -13.63 0.66
CA LYS A 194 15.79 -14.81 0.02
C LYS A 194 16.98 -15.33 0.82
N ASP A 195 17.84 -14.42 1.27
CA ASP A 195 18.94 -14.71 2.20
C ASP A 195 19.22 -13.49 3.10
N THR A 196 20.40 -13.41 3.72
CA THR A 196 20.78 -12.30 4.62
C THR A 196 20.91 -10.96 3.92
N ARG A 197 21.23 -10.94 2.63
CA ARG A 197 21.55 -9.75 1.84
C ARG A 197 20.75 -9.64 0.55
N SER A 198 19.90 -10.62 0.25
CA SER A 198 19.06 -10.64 -0.92
C SER A 198 17.59 -10.90 -0.59
N TRP A 199 16.73 -10.34 -1.42
CA TRP A 199 15.28 -10.44 -1.29
C TRP A 199 14.65 -10.82 -2.63
N HIS A 200 13.49 -11.45 -2.55
CA HIS A 200 12.67 -11.79 -3.69
C HIS A 200 11.51 -10.79 -3.82
N ILE A 201 11.22 -10.41 -5.05
CA ILE A 201 10.04 -9.62 -5.41
C ILE A 201 9.31 -10.42 -6.47
N THR A 202 8.05 -10.77 -6.22
CA THR A 202 7.28 -11.51 -7.22
C THR A 202 7.11 -10.65 -8.48
N PRO A 203 7.05 -11.27 -9.67
CA PRO A 203 6.80 -10.54 -10.90
C PRO A 203 5.52 -9.72 -10.83
N PHE A 204 5.51 -8.58 -11.50
CA PHE A 204 4.31 -7.77 -11.73
C PHE A 204 3.56 -8.36 -12.93
N ASP A 205 2.28 -8.61 -12.80
CA ASP A 205 1.45 -9.31 -13.80
C ASP A 205 0.63 -8.38 -14.70
N ASP A 206 0.36 -7.14 -14.28
CA ASP A 206 -0.41 -6.17 -15.09
C ASP A 206 0.46 -5.02 -15.62
N PHE A 207 1.04 -5.25 -16.80
CA PHE A 207 1.89 -4.29 -17.51
C PHE A 207 1.12 -3.17 -18.23
N ASN A 208 -0.20 -3.26 -18.37
CA ASN A 208 -1.05 -2.29 -19.06
C ASN A 208 -1.75 -1.31 -18.11
N SER A 209 -1.40 -1.37 -16.82
CA SER A 209 -1.91 -0.46 -15.81
C SER A 209 -1.57 1.00 -16.15
N THR A 210 -2.56 1.88 -16.02
CA THR A 210 -2.36 3.34 -15.97
C THR A 210 -1.57 3.76 -14.73
N CYS A 211 -1.40 2.84 -13.77
CA CYS A 211 -0.79 3.12 -12.49
C CYS A 211 0.72 3.02 -12.42
N GLN A 212 1.23 3.90 -11.57
CA GLN A 212 2.64 3.92 -11.23
C GLN A 212 3.00 2.56 -10.66
N ARG A 213 4.08 2.00 -11.18
CA ARG A 213 4.61 0.75 -10.67
C ARG A 213 5.09 0.93 -9.24
N PRO A 214 5.02 -0.13 -8.41
CA PRO A 214 5.61 -0.11 -7.10
C PRO A 214 7.09 0.26 -7.15
N PHE A 215 7.57 0.94 -6.11
CA PHE A 215 8.98 1.32 -5.98
C PHE A 215 9.56 0.81 -4.67
N LEU A 216 10.89 0.66 -4.63
CA LEU A 216 11.61 0.23 -3.43
C LEU A 216 12.16 1.42 -2.66
N SER A 217 12.08 1.34 -1.34
CA SER A 217 12.84 2.16 -0.39
C SER A 217 13.74 1.23 0.43
N LEU A 218 15.04 1.47 0.36
CA LEU A 218 16.07 0.77 1.11
C LEU A 218 16.55 1.70 2.22
N ASN A 219 16.57 1.25 3.46
CA ASN A 219 16.99 2.08 4.59
C ASN A 219 17.89 1.29 5.53
N LEU A 220 19.00 1.91 5.93
CA LEU A 220 19.92 1.42 6.94
C LEU A 220 19.80 2.32 8.18
N TYR A 221 19.65 1.69 9.34
CA TYR A 221 19.54 2.36 10.63
C TYR A 221 20.64 1.87 11.58
N PRO A 222 21.02 2.67 12.58
CA PRO A 222 21.80 2.18 13.71
C PRO A 222 21.08 0.97 14.34
N HIS A 223 21.82 -0.06 14.76
CA HIS A 223 21.25 -1.30 15.28
C HIS A 223 20.23 -1.07 16.42
N ASN A 224 20.51 -0.11 17.30
CA ASN A 224 19.69 0.23 18.45
C ASN A 224 18.53 1.20 18.15
N GLN A 225 18.37 1.65 16.89
CA GLN A 225 17.34 2.64 16.51
C GLN A 225 16.64 2.28 15.18
N PRO A 226 15.97 1.12 15.09
CA PRO A 226 15.32 0.66 13.85
C PRO A 226 14.15 1.55 13.39
N ASP A 227 13.56 2.34 14.31
CA ASP A 227 12.45 3.26 14.03
C ASP A 227 12.91 4.74 13.96
N GLY A 228 14.21 4.99 14.03
CA GLY A 228 14.81 6.34 14.00
C GLY A 228 14.94 6.91 12.58
N ALA A 229 15.74 7.97 12.44
CA ALA A 229 16.16 8.44 11.13
C ALA A 229 17.19 7.46 10.54
N PRO A 230 17.07 7.07 9.26
CA PRO A 230 18.07 6.21 8.64
C PRO A 230 19.40 6.96 8.49
N ILE A 231 20.51 6.24 8.68
CA ILE A 231 21.87 6.74 8.39
C ILE A 231 22.20 6.65 6.90
N TRP A 232 21.47 5.81 6.17
CA TRP A 232 21.54 5.71 4.73
C TRP A 232 20.17 5.31 4.18
N SER A 233 19.77 5.93 3.06
CA SER A 233 18.53 5.60 2.37
C SER A 233 18.71 5.67 0.85
N ALA A 234 17.95 4.85 0.13
CA ALA A 234 17.86 4.92 -1.32
C ALA A 234 16.46 4.53 -1.80
N GLU A 235 15.92 5.31 -2.74
CA GLU A 235 14.67 4.99 -3.44
C GLU A 235 14.95 4.54 -4.88
N LYS A 236 14.26 3.49 -5.33
CA LYS A 236 14.42 2.90 -6.66
C LYS A 236 13.05 2.67 -7.31
N HIS A 237 12.75 3.47 -8.32
CA HIS A 237 11.51 3.41 -9.09
C HIS A 237 11.57 2.49 -10.33
N LYS A 238 12.79 2.13 -10.76
CA LYS A 238 13.03 1.27 -11.93
C LYS A 238 14.12 0.26 -11.59
N ARG A 239 14.06 -0.91 -12.24
CA ARG A 239 15.01 -2.02 -12.02
C ARG A 239 15.21 -2.27 -10.53
N LEU A 240 14.13 -2.70 -9.88
CA LEU A 240 14.10 -2.91 -8.43
C LEU A 240 15.24 -3.86 -8.03
N PRO A 241 16.26 -3.39 -7.28
CA PRO A 241 17.34 -4.26 -6.84
C PRO A 241 16.78 -5.38 -5.96
N THR A 242 17.44 -6.53 -5.98
CA THR A 242 17.11 -7.71 -5.17
C THR A 242 18.23 -8.07 -4.20
N GLN A 243 19.23 -7.20 -4.07
CA GLN A 243 20.42 -7.39 -3.26
C GLN A 243 20.85 -6.08 -2.60
N LEU A 244 21.41 -6.19 -1.39
CA LEU A 244 21.99 -5.09 -0.64
C LEU A 244 23.12 -4.47 -1.47
N PRO A 245 23.06 -3.16 -1.78
CA PRO A 245 24.16 -2.49 -2.48
C PRO A 245 25.40 -2.42 -1.58
N MET A 246 26.57 -2.22 -2.19
CA MET A 246 27.78 -1.91 -1.43
C MET A 246 27.59 -0.55 -0.73
N LEU A 247 27.76 -0.53 0.59
CA LEU A 247 27.58 0.66 1.42
C LEU A 247 28.92 1.07 2.02
N ASP A 248 29.24 2.35 1.92
CA ASP A 248 30.38 2.96 2.60
C ASP A 248 29.93 3.44 3.99
N VAL A 249 29.89 2.51 4.93
CA VAL A 249 29.52 2.76 6.33
C VAL A 249 30.53 2.09 7.27
N PRO A 250 30.73 2.62 8.49
CA PRO A 250 31.65 2.03 9.45
C PRO A 250 31.34 0.57 9.76
N ASN A 251 32.36 -0.16 10.20
CA ASN A 251 32.18 -1.53 10.66
C ASN A 251 31.26 -1.58 11.88
N GLY A 252 30.24 -2.43 11.84
CA GLY A 252 29.29 -2.61 12.92
C GLY A 252 28.04 -3.36 12.49
N GLN A 253 27.18 -3.56 13.49
CA GLN A 253 25.85 -4.12 13.27
C GLN A 253 24.86 -2.99 12.97
N TYR A 254 23.94 -3.26 12.06
CA TYR A 254 22.93 -2.31 11.60
C TYR A 254 21.57 -2.98 11.49
N TRP A 255 20.52 -2.18 11.48
CA TRP A 255 19.20 -2.63 11.07
C TRP A 255 18.97 -2.22 9.63
N PHE A 256 18.75 -3.19 8.75
CA PHE A 256 18.47 -2.95 7.34
C PHE A 256 17.01 -3.27 7.03
N SER A 257 16.36 -2.38 6.30
CA SER A 257 14.99 -2.57 5.86
C SER A 257 14.83 -2.31 4.37
N VAL A 258 14.00 -3.14 3.75
CA VAL A 258 13.55 -3.02 2.36
C VAL A 258 12.05 -2.85 2.41
N ALA A 259 11.53 -1.81 1.75
CA ALA A 259 10.11 -1.55 1.64
C ALA A 259 9.70 -1.47 0.18
N LEU A 260 8.69 -2.27 -0.20
CA LEU A 260 8.00 -2.18 -1.49
C LEU A 260 6.73 -1.35 -1.29
N ILE A 261 6.63 -0.25 -2.04
CA ILE A 261 5.62 0.78 -1.85
C ILE A 261 4.76 0.88 -3.10
N GLU A 262 3.47 0.62 -2.96
CA GLU A 262 2.46 0.91 -3.98
C GLU A 262 1.74 2.20 -3.60
N ARG A 263 1.59 3.11 -4.57
CA ARG A 263 0.95 4.41 -4.34
C ARG A 263 -0.23 4.60 -5.28
N ARG A 264 -1.35 5.05 -4.71
CA ARG A 264 -2.53 5.53 -5.43
C ARG A 264 -2.99 6.86 -4.84
N TRP A 265 -4.03 7.42 -5.43
CA TRP A 265 -4.65 8.66 -5.00
C TRP A 265 -6.12 8.48 -4.67
N GLN A 266 -6.68 9.46 -3.97
CA GLN A 266 -8.11 9.72 -3.90
C GLN A 266 -8.30 11.24 -3.95
N GLY A 267 -8.34 11.79 -5.17
CA GLY A 267 -8.21 13.23 -5.37
C GLY A 267 -6.83 13.72 -4.92
N ALA A 268 -6.80 14.72 -4.03
CA ALA A 268 -5.56 15.30 -3.53
C ALA A 268 -4.84 14.46 -2.45
N LEU A 269 -5.48 13.41 -1.93
CA LEU A 269 -4.90 12.51 -0.93
C LEU A 269 -4.05 11.43 -1.61
N SER A 270 -2.86 11.15 -1.10
CA SER A 270 -2.10 9.94 -1.48
C SER A 270 -2.34 8.81 -0.49
N ILE A 271 -2.42 7.58 -1.01
CA ILE A 271 -2.59 6.37 -0.21
C ILE A 271 -1.47 5.42 -0.60
N GLU A 272 -0.72 4.97 0.41
CA GLU A 272 0.42 4.09 0.25
C GLU A 272 0.16 2.73 0.91
N GLU A 273 0.29 1.66 0.15
CA GLU A 273 0.36 0.30 0.67
C GLU A 273 1.82 -0.13 0.68
N VAL A 274 2.31 -0.52 1.86
CA VAL A 274 3.73 -0.79 2.07
C VAL A 274 3.95 -2.17 2.64
N GLN A 275 4.82 -2.92 2.00
CA GLN A 275 5.38 -4.15 2.56
C GLN A 275 6.82 -3.87 2.95
N ARG A 276 7.15 -3.98 4.24
CA ARG A 276 8.50 -3.81 4.74
C ARG A 276 9.02 -5.10 5.32
N ILE A 277 10.20 -5.52 4.86
CA ILE A 277 10.99 -6.56 5.51
C ILE A 277 12.19 -5.91 6.18
N GLY A 278 12.49 -6.28 7.43
CA GLY A 278 13.58 -5.70 8.21
C GLY A 278 14.35 -6.74 9.01
N ARG A 279 15.67 -6.60 9.11
CA ARG A 279 16.52 -7.47 9.92
C ARG A 279 17.82 -6.79 10.33
N ALA A 280 18.47 -7.35 11.35
CA ALA A 280 19.85 -7.02 11.66
C ALA A 280 20.81 -7.60 10.60
N ILE A 281 21.85 -6.83 10.28
CA ILE A 281 22.97 -7.22 9.39
C ILE A 281 24.29 -6.69 9.96
N ASP A 282 25.40 -7.33 9.60
CA ASP A 282 26.75 -6.87 9.97
C ASP A 282 27.48 -6.34 8.72
N LEU A 283 28.12 -5.18 8.86
CA LEU A 283 28.91 -4.49 7.83
C LEU A 283 30.30 -4.11 8.40
N PRO A 284 31.35 -3.88 7.58
CA PRO A 284 31.43 -4.10 6.15
C PRO A 284 31.45 -5.59 5.88
N ASP A 285 30.97 -5.89 4.68
CA ASP A 285 31.09 -7.21 4.13
C ASP A 285 32.53 -7.44 3.67
N LEU A 286 33.36 -7.99 4.54
CA LEU A 286 34.57 -8.61 4.04
C LEU A 286 34.13 -9.89 3.34
N ASP A 287 34.12 -9.85 2.00
CA ASP A 287 34.14 -11.06 1.18
C ASP A 287 35.24 -11.98 1.76
N PRO A 288 34.95 -13.23 2.14
CA PRO A 288 35.97 -14.17 2.62
C PRO A 288 37.16 -14.26 1.65
N ASP A 289 36.93 -14.07 0.35
CA ASP A 289 37.98 -14.06 -0.68
C ASP A 289 38.71 -12.71 -0.79
N ALA A 290 38.20 -11.62 -0.20
CA ALA A 290 38.93 -10.36 -0.09
C ALA A 290 40.05 -10.46 0.97
N LEU A 291 39.86 -11.22 2.04
CA LEU A 291 40.90 -11.46 3.06
C LEU A 291 42.07 -12.29 2.50
N ASN A 292 41.79 -13.26 1.63
CA ASN A 292 42.83 -14.07 0.96
C ASN A 292 43.64 -13.28 -0.07
N ARG A 293 43.12 -12.16 -0.59
CA ARG A 293 43.84 -11.27 -1.51
C ARG A 293 44.74 -10.26 -0.80
N ILE A 294 44.61 -10.11 0.52
CA ILE A 294 45.38 -9.17 1.35
C ILE A 294 46.51 -9.89 2.12
N ALA A 295 46.49 -11.23 2.17
CA ALA A 295 47.60 -11.98 2.74
C ALA A 295 48.86 -11.82 1.85
N PRO A 296 49.99 -11.31 2.36
CA PRO A 296 51.22 -11.26 1.60
C PRO A 296 51.63 -12.70 1.27
N SER A 297 52.04 -12.94 0.02
CA SER A 297 52.64 -14.21 -0.37
C SER A 297 53.76 -14.54 0.62
N ARG A 298 53.62 -15.66 1.34
CA ARG A 298 54.78 -16.27 1.98
C ARG A 298 55.74 -16.61 0.85
N SER A 299 56.78 -15.79 0.71
CA SER A 299 57.94 -16.15 -0.08
C SER A 299 58.56 -17.39 0.57
N ASP A 300 58.40 -18.54 -0.07
CA ASP A 300 59.26 -19.68 0.16
C ASP A 300 60.71 -19.22 -0.08
N LYS A 301 61.46 -19.05 1.01
CA LYS A 301 62.91 -19.20 0.95
C LYS A 301 63.23 -20.62 1.39
N GLN A 302 63.25 -21.48 0.39
CA GLN A 302 64.00 -22.72 0.43
C GLN A 302 65.39 -22.42 -0.14
N SER A 303 66.40 -22.38 0.73
CA SER A 303 67.82 -22.48 0.36
C SER A 303 68.67 -22.67 1.61
N ASP A 304 69.27 -23.85 1.68
CA ASP A 304 70.60 -24.20 2.21
C ASP A 304 70.89 -24.09 3.72
N GLU A 305 70.86 -25.25 4.40
CA GLU A 305 72.07 -25.94 4.92
C GLU A 305 71.80 -27.44 5.14
#